data_AF-A0A7V9ZTE6-F1
#
_entry.id   AF-A0A7V9ZTE6-F1
#
_cell.length_a   1.000
_cell.length_b   1.000
_cell.length_c   1.000
_cell.angle_alpha   90.00
_cell.angle_beta   90.00
_cell.angle_gamma   90.00
#
_symmetry.space_group_name_H-M   'P 1'
#
loop_
_entity.id
_entity.type
_entity.pdbx_description
1 polymer ?
#
loop_
_entity_poly.entity_id
_entity_poly.type
_entity_poly.pdbx_seq_one_letter_code
_entity_poly.pdbx_strand_id
1 'polypeptide(L)'
;IPPAPRNDIAAIFVTGIPAGAVPGAPTFTTFLSDGQPHEYLRLNTAIAPVAMGAPGYSRFGLLGNDIGGFPNGRRDSDDVVDIEVRALLGGTPFTPAFNVPPNNAFNDGVSANFEGFLTTFPYLQTPNQGNQPRPANFPATQTQPGGFAEDEAGIYVSGFPSLNTVGKLTK
;
A
#
# COMPACT_ATOMS: atom_id res chain seq x y z
N ILE A 1 10.99 4.41 17.03
CA ILE A 1 9.65 5.02 16.90
C ILE A 1 9.68 6.45 17.45
N PRO A 2 8.84 7.36 16.94
CA PRO A 2 8.70 8.73 17.45
C PRO A 2 8.33 8.76 18.95
N PRO A 3 8.80 9.77 19.72
CA PRO A 3 8.46 9.91 21.13
C PRO A 3 6.99 10.32 21.32
N ALA A 4 6.43 10.08 22.51
CA ALA A 4 5.12 10.60 22.90
C ALA A 4 5.17 12.12 23.18
N PRO A 5 4.06 12.86 22.95
CA PRO A 5 2.76 12.38 22.48
C PRO A 5 2.73 12.12 20.97
N ARG A 6 2.16 10.98 20.56
CA ARG A 6 2.02 10.57 19.15
C ARG A 6 0.76 11.17 18.53
N ASN A 7 0.80 12.48 18.27
CA ASN A 7 -0.32 13.17 17.60
C ASN A 7 -0.45 12.77 16.12
N ASP A 8 0.62 12.24 15.53
CA ASP A 8 0.65 11.69 14.17
C ASP A 8 -0.30 10.49 14.02
N ILE A 9 -0.23 9.50 14.90
CA ILE A 9 -1.12 8.32 14.83
C ILE A 9 -2.56 8.69 15.19
N ALA A 10 -2.77 9.64 16.09
CA ALA A 10 -4.11 10.16 16.38
C ALA A 10 -4.72 10.83 15.15
N ALA A 11 -3.92 11.60 14.38
CA ALA A 11 -4.37 12.17 13.12
C ALA A 11 -4.69 11.09 12.08
N ILE A 12 -3.81 10.10 11.91
CA ILE A 12 -3.95 9.05 10.89
C ILE A 12 -5.16 8.14 11.16
N PHE A 13 -5.33 7.68 12.40
CA PHE A 13 -6.33 6.64 12.73
C PHE A 13 -7.63 7.19 13.31
N VAL A 14 -7.62 8.35 13.97
CA VAL A 14 -8.71 8.76 14.86
C VAL A 14 -9.42 10.02 14.38
N THR A 15 -8.67 11.09 14.13
CA THR A 15 -9.26 12.42 13.83
C THR A 15 -9.28 12.75 12.34
N GLY A 16 -8.51 12.04 11.52
CA GLY A 16 -8.26 12.40 10.13
C GLY A 16 -7.08 13.33 9.95
N ILE A 17 -6.46 13.22 8.78
CA ILE A 17 -5.33 14.03 8.33
C ILE A 17 -5.88 15.36 7.80
N PRO A 18 -5.56 16.51 8.42
CA PRO A 18 -5.99 17.81 7.92
C PRO A 18 -5.43 18.13 6.54
N ALA A 19 -6.18 18.93 5.77
CA ALA A 19 -5.70 19.45 4.49
C ALA A 19 -4.34 20.16 4.66
N GLY A 20 -3.38 19.82 3.82
CA GLY A 20 -2.04 20.45 3.83
C GLY A 20 -1.20 20.18 5.09
N ALA A 21 -1.56 19.20 5.93
CA ALA A 21 -0.85 18.92 7.17
C ALA A 21 0.60 18.45 6.97
N VAL A 22 0.92 17.88 5.80
CA VAL A 22 2.27 17.45 5.40
C VAL A 22 2.51 17.78 3.93
N PRO A 23 3.77 17.92 3.49
CA PRO A 23 4.08 17.99 2.06
C PRO A 23 3.49 16.79 1.31
N GLY A 24 2.74 17.03 0.23
CA GLY A 24 2.03 15.98 -0.51
C GLY A 24 0.68 15.57 0.09
N ALA A 25 0.27 16.14 1.23
CA ALA A 25 -1.07 15.92 1.78
C ALA A 25 -2.16 16.36 0.79
N PRO A 26 -3.36 15.76 0.86
CA PRO A 26 -4.48 16.22 0.07
C PRO A 26 -4.86 17.65 0.47
N THR A 27 -5.46 18.38 -0.46
CA THR A 27 -6.04 19.72 -0.20
C THR A 27 -7.36 19.65 0.58
N PHE A 28 -7.74 18.47 1.03
CA PHE A 28 -8.94 18.16 1.80
C PHE A 28 -8.57 17.30 3.01
N THR A 29 -9.40 17.35 4.05
CA THR A 29 -9.24 16.48 5.22
C THR A 29 -9.65 15.06 4.86
N THR A 30 -8.82 14.07 5.20
CA THR A 30 -9.07 12.68 4.78
C THR A 30 -10.35 12.09 5.37
N PHE A 31 -10.64 12.44 6.62
CA PHE A 31 -11.88 12.05 7.29
C PHE A 31 -12.67 13.26 7.75
N LEU A 32 -14.00 13.18 7.62
CA LEU A 32 -14.90 14.08 8.33
C LEU A 32 -14.96 13.59 9.79
N SER A 33 -14.16 14.19 10.65
CA SER A 33 -14.33 14.03 12.10
C SER A 33 -15.62 14.73 12.52
N ASP A 34 -16.52 13.97 13.13
CA ASP A 34 -17.63 14.47 13.95
C ASP A 34 -17.15 15.05 15.29
N GLY A 35 -15.84 15.25 15.45
CA GLY A 35 -15.20 15.71 16.68
C GLY A 35 -15.02 14.61 17.72
N GLN A 36 -15.40 13.37 17.41
CA GLN A 36 -15.24 12.23 18.31
C GLN A 36 -14.16 11.27 17.79
N PRO A 37 -13.42 10.62 18.69
CA PRO A 37 -12.41 9.64 18.30
C PRO A 37 -13.06 8.34 17.87
N HIS A 38 -12.74 7.85 16.67
CA HIS A 38 -13.21 6.54 16.21
C HIS A 38 -12.15 5.82 15.38
N GLU A 39 -12.10 4.49 15.48
CA GLU A 39 -11.25 3.61 14.66
C GLU A 39 -12.11 2.82 13.66
N TYR A 40 -12.73 3.51 12.72
CA TYR A 40 -13.39 2.87 11.58
C TYR A 40 -13.00 3.54 10.27
N LEU A 41 -12.92 2.73 9.21
CA LEU A 41 -12.68 3.23 7.86
C LEU A 41 -13.87 4.09 7.42
N ARG A 42 -13.63 5.39 7.27
CA ARG A 42 -14.62 6.33 6.74
C ARG A 42 -14.45 6.47 5.25
N LEU A 43 -15.43 5.95 4.51
CA LEU A 43 -15.43 6.05 3.06
C LEU A 43 -15.74 7.49 2.62
N ASN A 44 -14.81 8.13 1.92
CA ASN A 44 -15.02 9.43 1.27
C ASN A 44 -15.27 9.23 -0.23
N THR A 45 -16.52 9.41 -0.68
CA THR A 45 -16.90 9.25 -2.09
C THR A 45 -16.73 10.51 -2.93
N ALA A 46 -16.28 11.63 -2.35
CA ALA A 46 -16.06 12.88 -3.08
C ALA A 46 -14.78 12.85 -3.93
N ILE A 47 -13.87 11.90 -3.68
CA ILE A 47 -12.63 11.72 -4.43
C ILE A 47 -12.74 10.46 -5.28
N ALA A 48 -12.52 10.61 -6.59
CA ALA A 48 -12.51 9.47 -7.49
C ALA A 48 -11.26 8.61 -7.21
N PRO A 49 -11.38 7.27 -7.15
CA PRO A 49 -10.21 6.41 -7.01
C PRO A 49 -9.37 6.44 -8.28
N VAL A 50 -8.05 6.39 -8.12
CA VAL A 50 -7.14 6.17 -9.25
C VAL A 50 -7.23 4.70 -9.66
N ALA A 51 -7.45 4.44 -10.95
CA ALA A 51 -7.54 3.08 -11.47
C ALA A 51 -6.22 2.33 -11.29
N MET A 52 -6.30 1.02 -11.00
CA MET A 52 -5.10 0.18 -10.88
C MET A 52 -4.23 0.26 -12.13
N GLY A 53 -2.94 0.50 -11.94
CA GLY A 53 -1.96 0.62 -13.03
C GLY A 53 -2.00 1.96 -13.81
N ALA A 54 -2.92 2.86 -13.49
CA ALA A 54 -2.90 4.21 -14.05
C ALA A 54 -1.80 5.07 -13.41
N PRO A 55 -1.28 6.11 -14.09
CA PRO A 55 -0.37 7.07 -13.49
C PRO A 55 -0.98 7.69 -12.21
N GLY A 56 -0.20 7.73 -11.13
CA GLY A 56 -0.66 8.22 -9.83
C GLY A 56 -1.32 7.16 -8.95
N TYR A 57 -1.44 5.91 -9.42
CA TYR A 57 -1.83 4.78 -8.58
C TYR A 57 -0.68 4.39 -7.65
N SER A 58 -0.99 4.18 -6.37
CA SER A 58 -0.07 3.56 -5.42
C SER A 58 -0.78 2.60 -4.48
N ARG A 59 -0.19 1.41 -4.25
CA ARG A 59 -0.64 0.47 -3.21
C ARG A 59 -0.52 1.06 -1.80
N PHE A 60 0.37 2.03 -1.62
CA PHE A 60 0.55 2.73 -0.35
C PHE A 60 -0.43 3.90 -0.14
N GLY A 61 -1.39 4.09 -1.05
CA GLY A 61 -2.38 5.17 -0.96
C GLY A 61 -1.72 6.53 -0.77
N LEU A 62 -2.15 7.27 0.25
CA LEU A 62 -1.65 8.61 0.52
C LEU A 62 -0.13 8.66 0.79
N LEU A 63 0.46 7.59 1.36
CA LEU A 63 1.92 7.55 1.56
C LEU A 63 2.70 7.51 0.24
N GLY A 64 2.09 6.98 -0.82
CA GLY A 64 2.64 6.98 -2.17
C GLY A 64 2.07 8.09 -3.06
N ASN A 65 1.59 9.19 -2.48
CA ASN A 65 0.97 10.34 -3.16
C ASN A 65 -0.33 10.01 -3.94
N ASP A 66 -1.00 8.90 -3.63
CA ASP A 66 -2.30 8.55 -4.21
C ASP A 66 -3.44 8.99 -3.28
N ILE A 67 -4.00 10.17 -3.56
CA ILE A 67 -5.06 10.80 -2.75
C ILE A 67 -6.37 9.99 -2.70
N GLY A 68 -6.59 9.10 -3.68
CA GLY A 68 -7.78 8.27 -3.80
C GLY A 68 -7.64 6.89 -3.14
N GLY A 69 -6.47 6.57 -2.60
CA GLY A 69 -6.22 5.37 -1.80
C GLY A 69 -6.45 5.59 -0.30
N PHE A 70 -6.16 4.57 0.50
CA PHE A 70 -6.20 4.63 1.96
C PHE A 70 -5.46 5.90 2.47
N PRO A 71 -6.03 6.65 3.43
CA PRO A 71 -7.24 6.35 4.21
C PRO A 71 -8.59 6.71 3.55
N ASN A 72 -8.60 7.41 2.42
CA ASN A 72 -9.83 7.86 1.75
C ASN A 72 -10.46 6.79 0.85
N GLY A 73 -9.66 5.78 0.51
CA GLY A 73 -9.90 4.87 -0.59
C GLY A 73 -10.95 3.80 -0.34
N ARG A 74 -11.58 3.40 -1.44
CA ARG A 74 -12.55 2.30 -1.57
C ARG A 74 -11.96 1.06 -2.24
N ARG A 75 -10.64 1.04 -2.41
CA ARG A 75 -9.94 0.03 -3.20
C ARG A 75 -9.49 -1.09 -2.28
N ASP A 76 -9.78 -2.30 -2.73
CA ASP A 76 -9.27 -3.56 -2.20
C ASP A 76 -7.80 -3.80 -2.52
N SER A 77 -7.23 -3.02 -3.43
CA SER A 77 -5.83 -3.09 -3.85
C SER A 77 -4.86 -2.24 -3.03
N ASP A 78 -5.36 -1.48 -2.04
CA ASP A 78 -4.53 -0.72 -1.11
C ASP A 78 -3.93 -1.67 -0.06
N ASP A 79 -2.63 -1.54 0.19
CA ASP A 79 -1.89 -2.37 1.13
C ASP A 79 -2.00 -1.79 2.54
N VAL A 80 -3.18 -1.94 3.12
CA VAL A 80 -3.53 -1.32 4.41
C VAL A 80 -2.59 -1.79 5.51
N VAL A 81 -2.22 -3.08 5.53
CA VAL A 81 -1.34 -3.63 6.57
C VAL A 81 0.03 -2.97 6.53
N ASP A 82 0.65 -2.85 5.36
CA ASP A 82 1.93 -2.15 5.23
C ASP A 82 1.83 -0.68 5.62
N ILE A 83 0.77 0.02 5.19
CA ILE A 83 0.55 1.44 5.49
C ILE A 83 0.41 1.67 7.01
N GLU A 84 -0.40 0.85 7.68
CA GLU A 84 -0.69 1.00 9.11
C GLU A 84 0.52 0.68 9.97
N VAL A 85 1.29 -0.36 9.62
CA VAL A 85 2.52 -0.69 10.34
C VAL A 85 3.57 0.40 10.16
N ARG A 86 3.73 0.96 8.95
CA ARG A 86 4.60 2.13 8.72
C ARG A 86 4.15 3.33 9.55
N ALA A 87 2.85 3.61 9.61
CA ALA A 87 2.29 4.67 10.46
C ALA A 87 2.64 4.49 11.94
N LEU A 88 2.46 3.27 12.47
CA LEU A 88 2.79 2.95 13.85
C LEU A 88 4.28 3.17 14.15
N LEU A 89 5.16 2.75 13.23
CA LEU A 89 6.62 2.89 13.35
C LEU A 89 7.12 4.34 13.19
N GLY A 90 6.28 5.25 12.65
CA GLY A 90 6.67 6.62 12.31
C GLY A 90 7.34 6.73 10.93
N GLY A 91 7.11 5.75 10.05
CA GLY A 91 7.52 5.75 8.64
C GLY A 91 6.61 6.61 7.77
N THR A 92 6.29 7.83 8.20
CA THR A 92 5.35 8.73 7.48
C THR A 92 5.88 10.17 7.42
N PRO A 93 5.37 11.00 6.50
CA PRO A 93 5.72 12.42 6.44
C PRO A 93 5.41 13.23 7.70
N PHE A 94 4.53 12.75 8.60
CA PHE A 94 4.25 13.39 9.89
C PHE A 94 5.43 13.33 10.86
N THR A 95 6.33 12.37 10.66
CA THR A 95 7.49 12.14 11.51
C THR A 95 8.76 12.07 10.67
N PRO A 96 9.19 13.17 10.02
CA PRO A 96 10.27 13.14 9.02
C PRO A 96 11.57 12.52 9.52
N ALA A 97 11.94 12.77 10.77
CA ALA A 97 13.15 12.20 11.39
C ALA A 97 13.10 10.68 11.55
N PHE A 98 11.89 10.09 11.54
CA PHE A 98 11.65 8.66 11.64
C PHE A 98 11.20 8.05 10.32
N ASN A 99 10.93 8.87 9.30
CA ASN A 99 10.54 8.46 7.95
C ASN A 99 11.75 7.99 7.12
N VAL A 100 12.52 7.08 7.71
CA VAL A 100 13.75 6.51 7.18
C VAL A 100 13.76 5.00 7.44
N PRO A 101 14.57 4.20 6.73
CA PRO A 101 14.67 2.78 7.01
C PRO A 101 15.08 2.52 8.47
N PRO A 102 14.51 1.50 9.13
CA PRO A 102 13.56 0.51 8.58
C PRO A 102 12.09 0.96 8.58
N ASN A 103 11.74 2.07 9.23
CA ASN A 103 10.34 2.43 9.51
C ASN A 103 9.53 2.70 8.24
N ASN A 104 10.12 3.37 7.24
CA ASN A 104 9.46 3.67 5.97
C ASN A 104 9.55 2.52 4.94
N ALA A 105 10.33 1.49 5.25
CA ALA A 105 10.60 0.34 4.38
C ALA A 105 9.96 -0.95 4.88
N PHE A 106 9.24 -0.90 6.02
CA PHE A 106 8.58 -2.06 6.59
C PHE A 106 7.49 -2.59 5.64
N ASN A 107 7.42 -3.91 5.52
CA ASN A 107 6.38 -4.63 4.79
C ASN A 107 6.06 -5.97 5.46
N ASP A 108 4.90 -6.54 5.20
CA ASP A 108 4.49 -7.87 5.66
C ASP A 108 4.92 -9.02 4.72
N GLY A 109 5.55 -8.67 3.60
CA GLY A 109 6.00 -9.60 2.56
C GLY A 109 4.96 -9.92 1.48
N VAL A 110 3.79 -9.28 1.49
CA VAL A 110 2.68 -9.53 0.56
C VAL A 110 2.26 -8.23 -0.13
N SER A 111 2.91 -7.90 -1.25
CA SER A 111 2.67 -6.63 -1.95
C SER A 111 1.70 -6.69 -3.14
N ALA A 112 1.11 -7.86 -3.40
CA ALA A 112 0.26 -8.09 -4.56
C ALA A 112 -0.75 -9.23 -4.38
N ASN A 113 -1.92 -9.08 -5.00
CA ASN A 113 -2.80 -10.21 -5.30
C ASN A 113 -2.44 -10.80 -6.67
N PHE A 114 -1.86 -12.00 -6.70
CA PHE A 114 -1.41 -12.66 -7.92
C PHE A 114 -2.55 -13.10 -8.85
N GLU A 115 -3.76 -13.32 -8.34
CA GLU A 115 -4.93 -13.65 -9.17
C GLU A 115 -5.59 -12.39 -9.78
N GLY A 116 -5.17 -11.21 -9.32
CA GLY A 116 -5.73 -9.92 -9.69
C GLY A 116 -7.14 -9.68 -9.13
N PHE A 117 -7.79 -8.65 -9.67
CA PHE A 117 -9.14 -8.23 -9.29
C PHE A 117 -10.07 -8.30 -10.50
N LEU A 118 -11.36 -8.54 -10.25
CA LEU A 118 -12.39 -8.46 -11.29
C LEU A 118 -12.60 -6.99 -11.68
N THR A 119 -12.97 -6.73 -12.93
CA THR A 119 -13.32 -5.38 -13.41
C THR A 119 -14.75 -4.97 -13.08
N THR A 120 -15.53 -5.90 -12.52
CA THR A 120 -16.93 -5.73 -12.13
C THR A 120 -17.18 -6.30 -10.75
N PHE A 121 -18.18 -5.76 -10.08
CA PHE A 121 -18.61 -6.24 -8.78
C PHE A 121 -19.04 -7.72 -8.82
N PRO A 122 -18.68 -8.54 -7.82
CA PRO A 122 -17.84 -8.23 -6.66
C PRO A 122 -16.35 -8.26 -7.05
N TYR A 123 -15.62 -7.15 -6.87
CA TYR A 123 -14.27 -6.94 -7.42
C TYR A 123 -13.20 -7.97 -6.97
N LEU A 124 -13.49 -8.77 -5.94
CA LEU A 124 -12.63 -9.86 -5.46
C LEU A 124 -12.82 -11.14 -6.29
N GLN A 125 -11.71 -11.81 -6.57
CA GLN A 125 -11.70 -13.15 -7.15
C GLN A 125 -12.34 -14.19 -6.21
N THR A 126 -12.74 -15.32 -6.77
CA THR A 126 -13.16 -16.49 -5.99
C THR A 126 -12.03 -16.91 -5.05
N PRO A 127 -12.29 -17.09 -3.74
CA PRO A 127 -11.26 -17.53 -2.81
C PRO A 127 -10.60 -18.84 -3.23
N ASN A 128 -9.29 -18.93 -3.00
CA ASN A 128 -8.55 -20.16 -3.20
C ASN A 128 -9.08 -21.29 -2.30
N GLN A 129 -9.03 -22.53 -2.78
CA GLN A 129 -9.46 -23.69 -1.99
C GLN A 129 -8.52 -23.89 -0.80
N GLY A 130 -9.05 -23.90 0.42
CA GLY A 130 -8.25 -24.02 1.65
C GLY A 130 -7.53 -25.37 1.84
N ASN A 131 -7.84 -26.37 1.00
CA ASN A 131 -7.23 -27.71 1.04
C ASN A 131 -6.18 -27.93 -0.06
N GLN A 132 -5.89 -26.93 -0.89
CA GLN A 132 -4.84 -26.99 -1.89
C GLN A 132 -3.81 -25.89 -1.64
N PRO A 133 -2.69 -26.18 -0.95
CA PRO A 133 -1.57 -25.25 -0.93
C PRO A 133 -1.03 -25.11 -2.36
N ARG A 134 -1.35 -24.00 -3.03
CA ARG A 134 -0.82 -23.70 -4.36
C ARG A 134 0.71 -23.50 -4.23
N PRO A 135 1.56 -24.18 -5.02
CA PRO A 135 3.02 -24.03 -4.92
C PRO A 135 3.59 -22.67 -5.38
N ALA A 136 2.79 -21.62 -5.49
CA ALA A 136 3.18 -20.40 -6.22
C ALA A 136 2.57 -19.11 -5.66
N ASN A 137 2.61 -18.89 -4.34
CA ASN A 137 2.60 -17.52 -3.81
C ASN A 137 4.02 -16.93 -3.68
N PHE A 138 5.04 -17.70 -4.06
CA PHE A 138 6.38 -17.21 -4.30
C PHE A 138 6.84 -17.77 -5.66
N PRO A 139 6.93 -16.96 -6.72
CA PRO A 139 7.69 -17.37 -7.89
C PRO A 139 9.11 -17.70 -7.41
N ALA A 140 9.60 -18.91 -7.67
CA ALA A 140 10.98 -19.32 -7.33
C ALA A 140 12.08 -18.47 -8.03
N THR A 141 11.67 -17.50 -8.83
CA THR A 141 12.51 -16.53 -9.56
C THR A 141 12.31 -15.08 -9.12
N GLN A 142 11.37 -14.78 -8.21
CA GLN A 142 11.41 -13.54 -7.46
C GLN A 142 12.24 -13.81 -6.22
N THR A 143 13.39 -13.15 -6.10
CA THR A 143 13.96 -12.87 -4.78
C THR A 143 12.82 -12.41 -3.91
N GLN A 144 12.44 -13.20 -2.90
CA GLN A 144 11.53 -12.70 -1.89
C GLN A 144 12.14 -11.38 -1.39
N PRO A 145 11.43 -10.25 -1.39
CA PRO A 145 11.82 -9.13 -0.58
C PRO A 145 11.55 -9.54 0.88
N GLY A 146 12.29 -10.52 1.37
CA GLY A 146 12.48 -10.68 2.80
C GLY A 146 13.16 -9.40 3.26
N GLY A 147 12.40 -8.51 3.89
CA GLY A 147 12.92 -7.41 4.71
C GLY A 147 13.83 -6.39 4.01
N PHE A 148 13.70 -6.17 2.70
CA PHE A 148 14.40 -5.08 2.02
C PHE A 148 13.46 -4.27 1.15
N ALA A 149 13.72 -2.96 1.15
CA ALA A 149 12.88 -1.88 0.64
C ALA A 149 12.37 -2.10 -0.78
N GLU A 150 11.08 -1.85 -0.97
CA GLU A 150 10.46 -1.68 -2.28
C GLU A 150 10.51 -0.18 -2.61
N ASP A 151 11.09 0.21 -3.75
CA ASP A 151 11.11 1.59 -4.19
C ASP A 151 9.73 2.02 -4.72
N GLU A 152 9.48 3.33 -4.78
CA GLU A 152 8.17 3.88 -5.15
C GLU A 152 7.78 3.67 -6.63
N ALA A 153 8.56 2.91 -7.41
CA ALA A 153 8.33 2.68 -8.83
C ALA A 153 7.54 1.39 -9.05
N GLY A 154 6.24 1.42 -8.68
CA GLY A 154 5.28 0.34 -8.96
C GLY A 154 5.04 0.09 -10.46
N ILE A 155 6.02 -0.46 -11.18
CA ILE A 155 5.88 -0.87 -12.57
C ILE A 155 5.62 -2.38 -12.64
N TYR A 156 4.35 -2.76 -12.78
CA TYR A 156 3.97 -4.08 -13.27
C TYR A 156 4.18 -4.12 -14.79
N VAL A 157 5.31 -4.67 -15.24
CA VAL A 157 5.47 -5.06 -16.66
C VAL A 157 4.71 -6.38 -16.86
N SER A 158 3.50 -6.30 -17.44
CA SER A 158 2.82 -7.48 -17.98
C SER A 158 3.57 -7.95 -19.23
N GLY A 159 4.25 -9.09 -19.12
CA GLY A 159 4.81 -9.82 -20.26
C GLY A 159 6.34 -9.78 -20.35
N PHE A 160 6.98 -10.86 -19.90
CA PHE A 160 8.33 -11.21 -20.34
C PHE A 160 8.24 -12.38 -21.33
N PRO A 161 8.90 -12.32 -22.50
CA PRO A 161 8.96 -13.46 -23.40
C PRO A 161 9.77 -14.57 -22.75
N SER A 162 9.29 -15.81 -22.84
CA SER A 162 9.97 -16.98 -22.28
C SER A 162 11.39 -17.09 -22.84
N LEU A 163 12.41 -16.95 -21.97
CA LEU A 163 13.80 -17.22 -22.33
C LEU A 163 13.99 -18.74 -22.46
N ASN A 164 13.74 -19.26 -23.66
CA ASN A 164 14.14 -20.60 -24.04
C ASN A 164 15.34 -20.47 -24.98
N THR A 165 16.53 -20.20 -24.42
CA THR A 165 17.79 -20.39 -25.17
C THR A 165 18.89 -20.83 -24.22
N VAL A 166 19.16 -22.13 -24.24
CA VAL A 166 20.30 -22.78 -23.57
C VAL A 166 21.57 -22.42 -24.34
N GLY A 167 22.39 -21.52 -23.79
CA GLY A 167 23.75 -21.28 -24.24
C GLY A 167 24.75 -21.98 -23.31
N LYS A 168 25.27 -23.13 -23.74
CA LYS A 168 26.39 -23.83 -23.10
C LYS A 168 27.61 -22.90 -22.99
N LEU A 169 28.10 -22.65 -21.79
CA LEU A 169 29.47 -22.17 -21.57
C LEU A 169 30.39 -23.40 -21.46
N THR A 170 31.19 -23.62 -22.50
CA THR A 170 32.40 -24.45 -22.40
C THR A 170 33.49 -23.71 -21.62
N LYS A 171 34.29 -24.51 -20.92
CA LYS A 171 35.34 -24.15 -19.94
C LYS A 171 36.22 -22.97 -20.31
#